data_AF-N0B9V0-F1
#
_entry.id   AF-N0B9V0-F1
#
_cell.length_a   1.000
_cell.length_b   1.000
_cell.length_c   1.000
_cell.angle_alpha   90.00
_cell.angle_beta   90.00
_cell.angle_gamma   90.00
#
_symmetry.space_group_name_H-M   'P 1'
#
loop_
_entity.id
_entity.type
_entity.pdbx_description
1 polymer ?
#
loop_
_entity_poly.entity_id
_entity_poly.type
_entity_poly.pdbx_seq_one_letter_code
_entity_poly.pdbx_strand_id
1 'polypeptide(L)'
;MNEYIVKIGFWLRAYDGFIVEAESDADAIEKAKAVAKTAMESAAHPEHVETGERREGVIAFIDRVAPDGRHAVAEDVAFDDDRIHDSPTG
;
A
#
# COMPACT_ATOMS: atom_id res chain seq x y z
N MET A 1 -12.95 -10.92 -30.63
CA MET A 1 -12.63 -10.01 -29.51
C MET A 1 -12.37 -10.88 -28.30
N ASN A 2 -11.24 -10.71 -27.62
CA ASN A 2 -10.87 -11.53 -26.46
C ASN A 2 -11.19 -10.77 -25.18
N GLU A 3 -11.71 -11.47 -24.18
CA GLU A 3 -11.95 -10.93 -22.85
C GLU A 3 -10.80 -11.28 -21.91
N TYR A 4 -10.49 -10.36 -20.99
CA TYR A 4 -9.41 -10.52 -20.03
C TYR A 4 -9.88 -10.09 -18.64
N ILE A 5 -9.41 -10.79 -17.61
CA ILE A 5 -9.56 -10.39 -16.22
C ILE A 5 -8.22 -9.83 -15.76
N VAL A 6 -8.24 -8.60 -15.26
CA VAL A 6 -7.05 -7.91 -14.78
C VAL A 6 -7.29 -7.52 -13.32
N LYS A 7 -6.33 -7.83 -12.44
CA LYS A 7 -6.35 -7.36 -11.05
C LYS A 7 -5.13 -6.50 -10.76
N ILE A 8 -5.36 -5.38 -10.10
CA ILE A 8 -4.32 -4.41 -9.73
C ILE A 8 -4.18 -4.42 -8.20
N GLY A 9 -2.95 -4.49 -7.73
CA GLY A 9 -2.55 -4.15 -6.37
C GLY A 9 -1.93 -2.76 -6.36
N PHE A 10 -2.16 -2.00 -5.30
CA PHE A 10 -1.53 -0.70 -5.09
C PHE A 10 -1.23 -0.52 -3.61
N TRP A 11 -0.21 0.28 -3.32
CA TRP A 11 0.16 0.63 -1.96
C TRP A 11 -0.74 1.77 -1.46
N LEU A 12 -1.23 1.61 -0.23
CA LEU A 12 -1.97 2.62 0.50
C LEU A 12 -1.18 3.05 1.72
N ARG A 13 -1.37 4.30 2.14
CA ARG A 13 -0.85 4.76 3.42
C ARG A 13 -1.79 4.31 4.52
N ALA A 14 -1.21 3.76 5.57
CA ALA A 14 -1.93 3.34 6.76
C ALA A 14 -1.30 3.97 8.01
N TYR A 15 -2.13 4.24 9.01
CA TYR A 15 -1.75 4.97 10.21
C TYR A 15 -2.35 4.32 11.44
N ASP A 16 -1.57 4.30 12.52
CA ASP A 16 -2.02 4.03 13.88
C ASP A 16 -1.64 5.21 14.76
N GLY A 17 -2.61 5.73 15.52
CA GLY A 17 -2.39 6.79 16.49
C GLY A 17 -2.09 6.24 17.88
N PHE A 18 -1.16 6.87 18.58
CA PHE A 18 -0.88 6.56 19.98
C PHE A 18 -0.47 7.80 20.77
N ILE A 19 -0.81 7.79 22.06
CA ILE A 19 -0.41 8.84 23.01
C ILE A 19 0.78 8.32 23.80
N VAL A 20 1.82 9.13 23.94
CA VAL A 20 3.04 8.78 24.68
C VAL A 20 3.30 9.83 25.74
N GLU A 21 3.48 9.41 26.99
CA GLU A 21 3.88 10.29 28.08
C GLU A 21 5.40 10.37 28.16
N ALA A 22 5.94 11.58 28.16
CA ALA A 22 7.38 11.83 28.15
C ALA A 22 7.77 13.08 28.95
N GLU A 23 8.99 13.08 29.47
CA GLU A 23 9.53 14.18 30.29
C GLU A 23 10.21 15.28 29.46
N SER A 24 10.50 14.97 28.18
CA SER A 24 11.09 15.89 27.21
C SER A 24 10.83 15.43 25.78
N ASP A 25 11.08 16.28 24.79
CA ASP A 25 10.93 15.93 23.37
C ASP A 25 11.85 14.76 22.95
N ALA A 26 13.08 14.73 23.48
CA ALA A 26 14.01 13.65 23.21
C ALA A 26 13.50 12.30 23.77
N ASP A 27 12.95 12.34 24.99
CA ASP A 27 12.32 11.17 25.61
C ASP A 27 11.05 10.74 24.84
N ALA A 28 10.24 11.69 24.36
CA ALA A 28 9.06 11.42 23.55
C ALA A 28 9.42 10.71 22.24
N ILE A 29 10.49 11.14 21.56
CA ILE A 29 10.97 10.52 20.32
C ILE A 29 11.42 9.07 20.57
N GLU A 30 12.21 8.83 21.62
CA GLU A 30 12.69 7.48 21.92
C GLU A 30 11.55 6.53 22.30
N LYS A 31 10.60 7.00 23.12
CA LYS A 31 9.41 6.21 23.46
C LYS A 31 8.50 5.98 22.26
N ALA A 32 8.30 6.98 21.41
CA ALA A 32 7.50 6.84 20.19
C ALA A 32 8.12 5.80 19.24
N LYS A 33 9.44 5.78 19.07
CA LYS A 33 10.14 4.74 18.29
C LYS A 33 9.92 3.34 18.86
N ALA A 34 9.98 3.19 20.18
CA ALA A 34 9.75 1.91 20.84
C ALA A 34 8.32 1.41 20.61
N VAL A 35 7.31 2.27 20.79
CA VAL A 35 5.91 1.93 20.52
C VAL A 35 5.68 1.62 19.04
N ALA A 36 6.22 2.45 18.14
CA ALA A 36 6.10 2.24 16.70
C ALA A 36 6.69 0.89 16.29
N LYS A 37 7.83 0.49 16.85
CA LYS A 37 8.43 -0.83 16.57
C LYS A 37 7.48 -1.97 16.97
N THR A 38 6.86 -1.90 18.14
CA THR A 38 5.88 -2.90 18.58
C THR A 38 4.64 -2.90 17.70
N ALA A 39 4.16 -1.74 17.25
CA ALA A 39 3.03 -1.64 16.33
C ALA A 39 3.34 -2.31 14.97
N MET A 40 4.56 -2.13 14.45
CA MET A 40 4.99 -2.75 13.19
C MET A 40 5.08 -4.29 13.24
N GLU A 41 5.22 -4.86 14.44
CA GLU A 41 5.20 -6.32 14.64
C GLU A 41 3.77 -6.87 14.78
N SER A 42 2.76 -6.00 14.90
CA SER A 42 1.36 -6.37 15.01
C SER A 42 0.77 -6.79 13.66
N ALA A 43 -0.09 -7.80 13.67
CA ALA A 43 -0.91 -8.19 12.52
C ALA A 43 -2.31 -7.56 12.56
N ALA A 44 -2.54 -6.59 13.45
CA ALA A 44 -3.82 -5.89 13.56
C ALA A 44 -4.08 -5.01 12.32
N HIS A 45 -5.36 -4.71 12.07
CA HIS A 45 -5.73 -3.74 11.05
C HIS A 45 -5.35 -2.32 11.53
N PRO A 46 -4.77 -1.47 10.67
CA PRO A 46 -4.48 -0.08 11.01
C PRO A 46 -5.72 0.70 11.41
N GLU A 47 -5.58 1.69 12.28
CA GLU A 47 -6.65 2.61 12.67
C GLU A 47 -7.24 3.36 11.46
N HIS A 48 -6.38 3.80 10.54
CA HIS A 48 -6.80 4.52 9.34
C HIS A 48 -6.03 4.06 8.11
N VAL A 49 -6.74 3.93 6.99
CA VAL A 49 -6.17 3.69 5.66
C VAL A 49 -6.60 4.84 4.75
N GLU A 50 -5.63 5.58 4.22
CA GLU A 50 -5.89 6.63 3.24
C GLU A 50 -6.17 5.98 1.88
N THR A 51 -7.38 6.15 1.37
CA THR A 51 -7.86 5.50 0.13
C THR A 51 -7.98 6.46 -1.06
N GLY A 52 -7.83 7.77 -0.82
CA GLY A 52 -7.89 8.82 -1.83
C GLY A 52 -6.62 8.91 -2.68
N GLU A 53 -5.48 8.49 -2.17
CA GLU A 53 -4.21 8.48 -2.89
C GLU A 53 -3.68 7.06 -3.08
N ARG A 54 -3.92 6.47 -4.26
CA ARG A 54 -3.33 5.18 -4.64
C ARG A 54 -1.93 5.43 -5.18
N ARG A 55 -0.91 4.90 -4.50
CA ARG A 55 0.50 5.06 -4.86
C ARG A 55 1.06 3.70 -5.28
N GLU A 56 2.01 3.71 -6.21
CA GLU A 56 2.78 2.53 -6.68
C GLU A 56 1.92 1.29 -6.98
N GLY A 57 1.79 0.95 -8.26
CA GLY A 57 0.89 -0.12 -8.71
C GLY A 57 1.60 -1.33 -9.28
N VAL A 58 1.08 -2.52 -8.99
CA VAL A 58 1.41 -3.75 -9.71
C VAL A 58 0.14 -4.33 -10.34
N ILE A 59 0.23 -4.77 -11.59
CA ILE A 59 -0.78 -5.65 -12.15
C ILE A 59 -0.50 -7.04 -11.60
N ALA A 60 -1.27 -7.45 -10.60
CA ALA A 60 -1.09 -8.72 -9.90
C ALA A 60 -1.29 -9.91 -10.83
N PHE A 61 -2.31 -9.87 -11.69
CA PHE A 61 -2.48 -10.86 -12.74
C PHE A 61 -3.29 -10.34 -13.93
N ILE A 62 -3.05 -10.98 -15.08
CA ILE A 62 -3.82 -10.88 -16.31
C ILE A 62 -4.19 -12.30 -16.74
N ASP A 63 -5.48 -12.61 -16.75
CA ASP A 63 -6.01 -13.86 -17.29
C ASP A 63 -6.77 -13.60 -18.58
N ARG A 64 -6.58 -14.44 -19.60
CA ARG A 64 -7.47 -14.48 -20.76
C ARG A 64 -8.67 -15.37 -20.46
N VAL A 65 -9.86 -14.87 -20.74
CA VAL A 65 -11.11 -15.64 -20.66
C VAL A 65 -11.33 -16.36 -21.98
N ALA A 66 -11.58 -17.68 -21.90
CA ALA A 66 -11.90 -18.55 -23.01
C ALA A 66 -13.05 -19.51 -22.64
N PRO A 67 -13.71 -20.18 -23.61
CA PRO A 67 -14.82 -21.09 -23.33
C PRO A 67 -14.46 -22.26 -22.41
N ASP A 68 -13.19 -22.66 -22.39
CA ASP A 68 -12.64 -23.74 -21.57
C ASP A 68 -12.13 -23.28 -20.20
N GLY A 69 -12.10 -21.97 -19.94
CA GLY A 69 -11.74 -21.41 -18.64
C GLY A 69 -10.86 -20.16 -18.71
N ARG A 70 -10.17 -19.88 -17.60
CA ARG A 70 -9.21 -18.78 -17.47
C ARG A 70 -7.80 -19.30 -17.73
N HIS A 71 -7.06 -18.57 -18.55
CA HIS A 71 -5.68 -18.88 -18.88
C HIS A 71 -4.78 -17.73 -18.44
N ALA A 72 -3.85 -17.98 -17.52
CA ALA A 72 -2.89 -16.99 -17.08
C ALA A 72 -2.05 -16.47 -18.25
N VAL A 73 -1.92 -15.15 -18.35
CA VAL A 73 -1.13 -14.46 -19.37
C VAL A 73 0.12 -13.87 -18.76
N ALA A 74 -0.02 -13.18 -17.62
CA ALA A 74 1.08 -12.57 -16.89
C ALA A 74 0.70 -12.38 -15.43
N GLU A 75 1.70 -12.38 -14.56
CA GLU A 75 1.59 -12.14 -13.12
C GLU A 75 2.67 -11.13 -12.72
N ASP A 76 2.43 -10.39 -11.62
CA ASP A 76 3.37 -9.45 -11.02
C ASP A 76 4.02 -8.46 -12.00
N VAL A 77 3.21 -7.88 -12.89
CA VAL A 77 3.70 -6.90 -13.87
C VAL A 77 3.77 -5.52 -13.22
N ALA A 78 4.99 -5.04 -12.97
CA ALA A 78 5.24 -3.67 -12.53
C ALA A 78 4.74 -2.67 -13.58
N PHE A 79 3.99 -1.65 -13.17
CA PHE A 79 3.32 -0.74 -14.11
C PHE A 79 3.72 0.74 -13.92
N ASP A 80 4.00 1.23 -12.70
CA ASP A 80 4.64 2.53 -12.53
C ASP A 80 5.15 2.76 -11.09
N ASP A 81 6.42 3.17 -10.97
CA ASP A 81 7.12 3.45 -9.69
C ASP A 81 7.43 4.96 -9.52
N ASP A 82 7.24 5.84 -10.52
CA ASP A 82 7.81 7.21 -10.41
C ASP A 82 7.04 8.37 -11.09
N ARG A 83 5.88 8.18 -11.73
CA ARG A 83 5.27 9.24 -12.59
C ARG A 83 3.89 9.80 -12.23
N ILE A 84 3.26 9.39 -11.12
CA ILE A 84 2.00 10.01 -10.64
C ILE A 84 2.28 11.17 -9.66
N HIS A 85 3.54 11.55 -9.48
CA HIS A 85 3.94 12.76 -8.76
C HIS A 85 4.48 13.81 -9.73
N ASP A 86 3.68 14.20 -10.73
CA ASP A 86 3.83 15.55 -11.27
C ASP A 86 3.63 16.50 -10.09
N SER A 87 4.72 17.17 -9.72
CA SER A 87 4.80 18.08 -8.58
C SER A 87 3.69 19.14 -8.67
N PRO A 88 3.14 19.61 -7.53
CA PRO A 88 2.19 20.70 -7.58
C PRO A 88 2.88 21.88 -8.27
N THR A 89 2.32 22.30 -9.40
CA THR A 89 2.80 23.46 -10.13
C THR A 89 2.67 24.65 -9.16
N GLY A 90 3.81 25.17 -8.72
CA GLY A 90 3.90 26.38 -7.90
C GLY A 90 3.53 27.64 -8.65
#